data_AF-A0A8X6V037-F1
#
_entry.id   AF-A0A8X6V037-F1
#
_cell.length_a   1.000
_cell.length_b   1.000
_cell.length_c   1.000
_cell.angle_alpha   90.00
_cell.angle_beta   90.00
_cell.angle_gamma   90.00
#
_symmetry.space_group_name_H-M   'P 1'
#
loop_
_entity.id
_entity.type
_entity.pdbx_description
1 polymer ?
#
loop_
_entity_poly.entity_id
_entity_poly.type
_entity_poly.pdbx_seq_one_letter_code
_entity_poly.pdbx_strand_id
1 'polypeptide(L)'
;MLNRSVMHHHTGPAPGIMVWGGIKYRSRSLLVRVAGALISQRYISEELEPVVLPYLHGFAPAIFQQDNVRPHVACIVQRFFVTIQI
;
A
#
# COMPACT_ATOMS: atom_id res chain seq x y z
N MET A 1 22.64 10.56 -14.84
CA MET A 1 23.06 9.67 -13.74
C MET A 1 21.99 8.58 -13.59
N LEU A 2 22.32 7.32 -13.89
CA LEU A 2 21.38 6.19 -13.76
C LEU A 2 21.50 5.65 -12.33
N ASN A 3 20.53 5.97 -11.47
CA ASN A 3 20.39 5.32 -10.16
C ASN A 3 20.00 3.87 -10.38
N ARG A 4 20.95 2.94 -10.18
CA ARG A 4 20.64 1.52 -10.07
C ARG A 4 20.12 1.25 -8.66
N SER A 5 18.85 0.89 -8.54
CA SER A 5 18.30 0.31 -7.31
C SER A 5 19.02 -1.01 -7.04
N VAL A 6 19.57 -1.18 -5.85
CA VAL A 6 20.05 -2.49 -5.38
C VAL A 6 18.83 -3.36 -5.12
N MET A 7 18.54 -4.30 -6.02
CA MET A 7 17.50 -5.31 -5.80
C MET A 7 18.14 -6.51 -5.10
N HIS A 8 18.06 -6.55 -3.77
CA HIS A 8 18.38 -7.77 -3.02
C HIS A 8 17.10 -8.60 -2.90
N HIS A 9 17.00 -9.67 -3.69
CA HIS A 9 15.85 -10.57 -3.66
C HIS A 9 16.22 -11.80 -2.83
N HIS A 10 15.52 -12.03 -1.73
CA HIS A 10 15.60 -13.29 -1.01
C HIS A 10 14.87 -14.36 -1.84
N THR A 11 15.61 -15.12 -2.63
CA THR A 11 15.05 -16.11 -3.59
C THR A 11 15.02 -17.54 -3.02
N GLY A 12 15.33 -17.72 -1.74
CA GLY A 12 15.24 -19.02 -1.07
C GLY A 12 13.78 -19.34 -0.65
N PRO A 13 13.35 -20.61 -0.64
CA PRO A 13 12.07 -21.03 -0.07
C PRO A 13 12.13 -20.92 1.46
N ALA A 14 12.08 -19.69 1.96
CA ALA A 14 11.91 -19.38 3.37
C ALA A 14 10.47 -18.88 3.57
N PRO A 15 9.76 -19.31 4.62
CA PRO A 15 8.47 -18.72 4.98
C PRO A 15 8.62 -17.20 5.15
N GLY A 16 7.93 -16.43 4.32
CA GLY A 16 7.87 -14.97 4.39
C GLY A 16 6.56 -14.50 5.01
N ILE A 17 6.61 -13.38 5.73
CA ILE A 17 5.41 -12.65 6.15
C ILE A 17 5.29 -11.42 5.26
N MET A 18 4.15 -11.29 4.57
CA MET A 18 3.81 -10.07 3.86
C MET A 18 3.14 -9.11 4.86
N VAL A 19 3.60 -7.86 4.88
CA VAL A 19 3.06 -6.78 5.70
C VAL A 19 2.82 -5.55 4.85
N TRP A 20 1.87 -4.71 5.27
CA TRP A 20 1.54 -3.47 4.60
C TRP A 20 1.47 -2.34 5.63
N GLY A 21 1.94 -1.15 5.25
CA GLY A 21 1.89 0.04 6.08
C GLY A 21 2.35 1.28 5.33
N GLY A 22 1.84 2.43 5.74
CA GLY A 22 2.21 3.74 5.24
C GLY A 22 3.14 4.49 6.20
N ILE A 23 3.97 5.35 5.63
CA ILE A 23 4.83 6.26 6.39
C ILE A 23 4.67 7.68 5.87
N LYS A 24 4.90 8.67 6.74
CA LYS A 24 5.08 10.06 6.35
C LYS A 24 6.10 10.73 7.26
N TYR A 25 6.32 12.03 7.07
CA TYR A 25 7.20 12.78 7.97
C TYR A 25 6.74 12.65 9.44
N ARG A 26 7.66 12.19 10.30
CA ARG A 26 7.49 12.02 11.76
C ARG A 26 6.34 11.10 12.21
N SER A 27 5.76 10.28 11.33
CA SER A 27 4.69 9.34 11.73
C SER A 27 4.53 8.17 10.76
N ARG A 28 3.87 7.12 11.24
CA ARG A 28 3.60 5.87 10.52
C ARG A 28 2.17 5.41 10.79
N SER A 29 1.56 4.72 9.84
CA SER A 29 0.28 4.04 10.04
C SER A 29 0.46 2.78 10.89
N LEU A 30 -0.64 2.08 11.16
CA LEU A 30 -0.57 0.68 11.57
C LEU A 30 0.12 -0.15 10.49
N LEU A 31 0.94 -1.11 10.94
CA LEU A 31 1.53 -2.14 10.08
C LEU A 31 0.65 -3.39 10.20
N VAL A 32 0.01 -3.79 9.11
CA VAL A 32 -0.91 -4.92 9.09
C VAL A 32 -0.31 -6.10 8.35
N ARG A 33 -0.70 -7.30 8.76
CA ARG A 33 -0.24 -8.54 8.14
C ARG A 33 -1.16 -8.89 6.98
N VAL A 34 -0.58 -9.03 5.79
CA VAL A 34 -1.28 -9.52 4.60
C VAL A 34 -1.26 -11.04 4.61
N ALA A 35 -2.43 -11.66 4.77
CA ALA A 35 -2.55 -13.11 4.72
C ALA A 35 -2.62 -13.61 3.26
N GLY A 36 -1.64 -14.37 2.80
CA GLY A 36 -1.64 -14.91 1.43
C GLY A 36 -1.48 -13.82 0.36
N ALA A 37 -1.97 -14.07 -0.85
CA ALA A 37 -1.82 -13.15 -1.98
C ALA A 37 -2.71 -11.91 -1.85
N LEU A 38 -2.12 -10.72 -1.99
CA LEU A 38 -2.85 -9.46 -2.09
C LEU A 38 -3.52 -9.37 -3.46
N ILE A 39 -4.85 -9.28 -3.48
CA ILE A 39 -5.64 -9.01 -4.68
C ILE A 39 -6.35 -7.66 -4.53
N SER A 40 -6.75 -7.05 -5.64
CA SER A 40 -7.30 -5.69 -5.67
C SER A 40 -8.48 -5.46 -4.71
N GLN A 41 -9.40 -6.43 -4.57
CA GLN A 41 -10.53 -6.31 -3.66
C GLN A 41 -10.07 -6.27 -2.19
N ARG A 42 -9.14 -7.17 -1.84
CA ARG A 42 -8.57 -7.24 -0.49
C ARG A 42 -7.71 -6.03 -0.19
N TYR A 43 -7.03 -5.48 -1.19
CA TYR A 43 -6.31 -4.22 -1.02
C TYR A 43 -7.23 -3.09 -0.57
N ILE A 44 -8.44 -3.00 -1.13
CA ILE A 44 -9.43 -2.00 -0.68
C ILE A 44 -9.89 -2.29 0.75
N SER A 45 -10.40 -3.50 1.01
CA SER A 45 -11.10 -3.81 2.27
C SER A 45 -10.17 -4.08 3.46
N GLU A 46 -8.95 -4.56 3.22
CA GLU A 46 -7.99 -4.95 4.26
C GLU A 46 -6.89 -3.90 4.48
N GLU A 47 -6.63 -3.02 3.50
CA GLU A 47 -5.53 -2.04 3.57
C GLU A 47 -6.02 -0.59 3.45
N LEU A 48 -6.70 -0.26 2.34
CA LEU A 48 -7.08 1.14 2.07
C LEU A 48 -8.13 1.66 3.04
N GLU A 49 -9.24 0.95 3.21
CA GLU A 49 -10.31 1.36 4.11
C GLU A 49 -9.87 1.38 5.59
N PRO A 50 -9.28 0.32 6.15
CA PRO A 50 -8.95 0.30 7.58
C PRO A 50 -7.66 1.04 7.93
N VAL A 51 -6.73 1.25 7.00
CA VAL A 51 -5.43 1.89 7.29
C VAL A 51 -5.26 3.23 6.60
N VAL A 52 -5.42 3.32 5.28
CA VAL A 52 -5.14 4.56 4.52
C VAL A 52 -6.13 5.66 4.85
N LEU A 53 -7.44 5.37 4.76
CA LEU A 53 -8.49 6.36 5.00
C LEU A 53 -8.35 7.05 6.36
N PRO A 54 -8.35 6.34 7.51
CA PRO A 54 -8.22 7.00 8.81
C PRO A 54 -6.87 7.68 8.98
N TYR A 55 -5.80 7.17 8.36
CA TYR A 55 -4.48 7.77 8.46
C TYR A 55 -4.34 9.08 7.69
N LEU A 56 -5.10 9.26 6.59
CA LEU A 56 -5.07 10.47 5.77
C LEU A 56 -6.16 11.49 6.15
N HIS A 57 -7.28 11.06 6.72
CA HIS A 57 -8.41 11.92 7.07
C HIS A 57 -8.05 13.11 7.99
N GLY A 58 -6.94 13.02 8.74
CA GLY A 58 -6.45 14.11 9.60
C GLY A 58 -5.51 15.13 8.93
N PHE A 59 -5.20 15.00 7.63
CA PHE A 59 -4.02 15.66 7.04
C PHE A 59 -4.22 16.27 5.65
N ALA A 60 -5.40 16.76 5.32
CA ALA A 60 -5.62 17.43 4.03
C ALA A 60 -4.86 18.78 3.95
N PRO A 61 -4.09 19.04 2.87
CA PRO A 61 -3.87 18.19 1.69
C PRO A 61 -2.74 17.16 1.88
N ALA A 62 -3.00 15.89 1.55
CA ALA A 62 -2.01 14.81 1.54
C ALA A 62 -1.96 14.12 0.17
N ILE A 63 -0.76 13.69 -0.24
CA ILE A 63 -0.55 12.90 -1.46
C ILE A 63 -0.32 11.45 -1.04
N PHE A 64 -1.13 10.52 -1.55
CA PHE A 64 -0.93 9.10 -1.32
C PHE A 64 -0.01 8.50 -2.39
N GLN A 65 1.15 8.02 -1.96
CA GLN A 65 2.14 7.40 -2.85
C GLN A 65 2.23 5.89 -2.58
N GLN A 66 2.18 5.10 -3.66
CA GLN A 66 2.32 3.64 -3.66
C GLN A 66 3.07 3.18 -4.92
N ASP A 67 3.43 1.90 -5.00
CA ASP A 67 4.03 1.31 -6.20
C ASP A 67 2.98 0.91 -7.27
N ASN A 68 3.44 0.45 -8.43
CA ASN A 68 2.57 0.06 -9.56
C ASN A 68 2.23 -1.45 -9.57
N VAL A 69 2.24 -2.12 -8.42
CA VAL A 69 1.93 -3.56 -8.35
C VAL A 69 0.47 -3.80 -8.76
N ARG A 70 0.21 -4.91 -9.48
CA ARG A 70 -1.06 -5.16 -10.19
C ARG A 70 -2.32 -4.88 -9.34
N PRO A 71 -2.42 -5.36 -8.09
CA PRO A 71 -3.50 -5.00 -7.17
C PRO A 71 -3.76 -3.49 -7.04
N HIS A 72 -2.72 -2.67 -6.90
CA HIS A 72 -2.79 -1.24 -6.61
C HIS A 72 -3.29 -0.39 -7.79
N VAL A 73 -2.99 -0.81 -9.01
CA VAL A 73 -3.36 -0.08 -10.23
C VAL A 73 -4.59 -0.64 -10.93
N ALA A 74 -5.26 -1.62 -10.33
CA ALA A 74 -6.46 -2.22 -10.90
C ALA A 74 -7.62 -1.22 -10.98
N CYS A 75 -8.50 -1.41 -11.97
CA CYS A 75 -9.63 -0.50 -12.22
C CYS A 75 -10.52 -0.29 -10.98
N ILE A 76 -10.78 -1.33 -10.20
CA ILE A 76 -11.57 -1.22 -8.97
C ILE A 76 -10.92 -0.32 -7.91
N VAL A 77 -9.60 -0.35 -7.82
CA VAL A 77 -8.82 0.47 -6.88
C VAL A 77 -8.75 1.92 -7.34
N GLN A 78 -8.56 2.15 -8.65
CA GLN A 78 -8.62 3.50 -9.21
C GLN A 78 -10.01 4.14 -8.99
N ARG A 79 -11.09 3.39 -9.20
CA ARG A 79 -12.46 3.87 -8.93
C ARG A 79 -12.67 4.18 -7.45
N PHE A 80 -12.09 3.37 -6.57
CA PHE A 80 -12.13 3.63 -5.14
C PHE A 80 -11.50 4.99 -4.82
N PHE A 81 -10.27 5.27 -5.28
CA PHE A 81 -9.59 6.56 -5.08
C PHE A 81 -10.41 7.76 -5.56
N VAL A 82 -11.02 7.67 -6.74
CA VAL A 82 -11.91 8.72 -7.26
C VAL A 82 -13.11 8.96 -6.33
N THR A 83 -13.66 7.89 -5.73
CA THR A 83 -14.81 7.97 -4.83
C THR A 83 -14.46 8.66 -3.51
N ILE A 84 -13.26 8.42 -2.97
CA ILE A 84 -12.81 8.92 -1.67
C ILE A 84 -12.01 10.23 -1.76
N GLN A 85 -11.78 10.74 -2.98
CA GLN A 85 -11.05 11.98 -3.27
C GLN A 85 -9.61 12.01 -2.74
N ILE A 86 -8.88 10.90 -2.90
CA ILE A 86 -7.44 10.78 -2.58
C ILE A 86 -6.66 10.41 -3.85
#